data_AF-A0A016VTQ6-F1
#
_entry.id   AF-A0A016VTQ6-F1
#
_cell.length_a   1.000
_cell.length_b   1.000
_cell.length_c   1.000
_cell.angle_alpha   90.00
_cell.angle_beta   90.00
_cell.angle_gamma   90.00
#
_symmetry.space_group_name_H-M   'P 1'
#
loop_
_entity.id
_entity.type
_entity.pdbx_description
1 polymer ?
#
loop_
_entity_poly.entity_id
_entity_poly.type
_entity_poly.pdbx_seq_one_letter_code
_entity_poly.pdbx_strand_id
1 'polypeptide(L)' 'MQCSTTCGQGVRHREVFCERGRRMRAPDSACDPARRPATTANCYLTACPAYHWSTTPWSKVSEAVLK' A
#
# COMPACT_ATOMS: atom_id res chain seq x y z
N MET A 1 10.67 -6.49 -2.03
CA MET A 1 10.00 -5.41 -1.27
C MET A 1 8.69 -5.08 -1.96
N GLN A 2 7.56 -5.42 -1.34
CA GLN A 2 6.23 -5.15 -1.89
C GLN A 2 5.75 -3.78 -1.42
N CYS A 3 5.06 -3.04 -2.29
CA CYS A 3 4.37 -1.81 -1.89
C CYS A 3 3.13 -2.18 -1.05
N SER A 4 2.80 -1.38 -0.04
CA SER A 4 1.61 -1.58 0.82
C SER A 4 0.29 -1.40 0.07
N THR A 5 0.34 -0.77 -1.10
CA THR A 5 -0.81 -0.53 -1.98
C THR A 5 -0.60 -1.22 -3.33
N THR A 6 -1.69 -1.43 -4.06
CA THR A 6 -1.67 -1.96 -5.44
C THR A 6 -1.80 -0.86 -6.50
N CYS A 7 -2.07 0.38 -6.09
CA CYS A 7 -2.12 1.58 -6.91
C CYS A 7 -1.72 2.81 -6.07
N GLY A 8 -1.43 3.93 -6.73
CA GLY A 8 -1.12 5.20 -6.10
C GLY A 8 0.15 5.19 -5.24
N GLN A 9 0.19 6.05 -4.23
CA GLN A 9 1.30 6.15 -3.29
C GLN A 9 1.12 5.15 -2.14
N GLY A 10 2.20 4.46 -1.79
CA GLY A 10 2.26 3.57 -0.63
C GLY A 10 3.63 3.58 0.02
N VAL A 11 3.84 2.63 0.94
CA VAL A 11 5.10 2.42 1.64
C VAL A 11 5.55 0.98 1.42
N ARG A 12 6.86 0.78 1.23
CA ARG A 12 7.48 -0.54 1.25
C ARG A 12 8.41 -0.66 2.45
N HIS A 13 8.38 -1.82 3.09
CA HIS A 13 9.27 -2.16 4.20
C HIS A 13 10.48 -2.93 3.68
N ARG A 14 11.63 -2.70 4.31
CA ARG A 14 12.86 -3.47 4.13
C ARG A 14 13.43 -3.89 5.47
N GLU A 15 14.06 -5.05 5.48
CA GLU A 15 14.83 -5.47 6.64
C GLU A 15 16.17 -4.71 6.70
N VAL A 16 16.53 -4.27 7.90
CA VAL A 16 17.81 -3.62 8.19
C VAL A 16 18.38 -4.33 9.41
N PHE A 17 19.58 -4.88 9.26
CA PHE A 17 20.30 -5.59 10.31
C PHE A 17 21.75 -5.14 10.36
N CYS A 18 22.35 -5.24 11.53
CA CYS A 18 23.78 -5.05 11.69
C CYS A 18 24.56 -6.18 11.04
N GLU A 19 25.63 -5.83 10.33
CA GLU A 19 26.51 -6.79 9.68
C GLU A 19 27.94 -6.62 10.22
N ARG A 20 28.58 -7.74 10.57
CA ARG A 20 30.00 -7.79 10.94
C ARG A 20 30.78 -8.58 9.89
N GLY A 21 31.84 -8.00 9.33
CA GLY A 21 32.63 -8.64 8.28
C GLY A 21 31.89 -8.67 6.93
N ARG A 22 31.80 -9.83 6.28
CA ARG A 22 31.02 -10.01 5.04
C ARG A 22 29.78 -10.86 5.32
N ARG A 23 28.61 -10.24 5.38
CA ARG A 23 27.28 -10.89 5.46
C ARG A 23 26.95 -11.68 6.71
N MET A 24 27.69 -11.52 7.81
CA MET A 24 27.31 -12.10 9.09
C MET A 24 26.42 -11.15 9.88
N ARG A 25 25.18 -11.55 10.17
CA ARG A 25 24.27 -10.78 11.02
C ARG A 25 24.84 -10.66 12.44
N ALA A 26 24.91 -9.44 12.93
CA ALA A 26 25.33 -9.10 14.28
C ALA A 26 24.14 -8.56 15.10
N PRO A 27 24.25 -8.50 16.43
CA PRO A 27 23.26 -7.82 17.27
C PRO A 27 23.11 -6.34 16.90
N ASP A 28 21.90 -5.78 17.03
CA ASP A 28 21.63 -4.36 16.73
C ASP A 28 22.50 -3.41 17.58
N SER A 29 22.92 -3.83 18.78
CA SER A 29 23.83 -3.08 19.66
C SER A 29 25.26 -2.92 19.09
N ALA A 30 25.62 -3.68 18.06
CA ALA A 30 26.93 -3.58 17.40
C ALA A 30 27.01 -2.43 16.37
N CYS A 31 25.88 -1.80 16.01
CA CYS A 31 25.87 -0.60 15.17
C CYS A 31 25.44 0.63 15.94
N ASP A 32 25.89 1.79 15.46
CA ASP A 32 25.40 3.08 15.92
C ASP A 32 23.92 3.27 15.51
N PRO A 33 22.99 3.40 16.48
CA PRO A 33 21.57 3.63 16.19
C PRO A 33 21.33 4.90 15.37
N ALA A 34 22.16 5.94 15.52
CA ALA A 34 22.03 7.19 14.77
C ALA A 34 22.33 7.02 13.27
N ARG A 35 23.05 5.96 12.90
CA ARG A 35 23.39 5.64 11.50
C ARG A 35 22.47 4.58 10.90
N ARG A 36 21.46 4.11 11.65
CA ARG A 36 20.51 3.09 11.17
C ARG A 36 19.71 3.63 9.98
N PRO A 37 19.80 3.01 8.79
CA PRO A 37 18.98 3.41 7.66
C PRO A 37 17.49 3.21 7.95
N ALA A 38 16.63 4.03 7.34
CA ALA A 38 15.19 3.87 7.43
C ALA A 38 14.77 2.45 6.97
N THR A 39 13.88 1.80 7.71
CA THR A 39 13.29 0.50 7.35
C THR A 39 12.14 0.63 6.35
N THR A 40 11.71 1.85 6.07
CA THR A 40 10.63 2.16 5.13
C THR A 40 11.13 3.04 4.00
N ALA A 41 10.47 2.93 2.85
CA ALA A 41 10.63 3.83 1.73
C ALA A 41 9.28 4.02 1.04
N ASN A 42 9.05 5.20 0.46
CA ASN A 42 7.87 5.42 -0.37
C ASN A 42 7.94 4.56 -1.64
N CYS A 43 6.78 4.13 -2.12
CA CYS A 43 6.59 3.54 -3.43
C CYS A 43 5.45 4.26 -4.15
N TYR A 44 5.60 4.39 -5.47
CA TYR A 44 4.65 5.08 -6.33
C TYR A 44 4.29 4.12 -7.46
N LEU A 45 3.01 3.72 -7.49
CA LEU A 45 2.42 2.89 -8.53
C LEU A 45 1.51 3.74 -9.41
N THR A 46 0.97 3.12 -10.46
CA THR A 46 -0.04 3.74 -11.32
C THR A 46 -1.20 4.28 -10.49
N ALA A 47 -1.75 5.43 -10.87
CA ALA A 47 -2.85 6.07 -10.15
C ALA A 47 -4.02 5.09 -9.92
N CYS A 48 -4.67 5.22 -8.75
CA CYS A 48 -5.81 4.39 -8.44
C CYS A 48 -6.99 4.72 -9.37
N PRO A 49 -7.78 3.71 -9.78
CA PRO A 49 -8.99 3.95 -10.55
C PRO A 49 -9.93 4.90 -9.78
N ALA A 50 -10.48 5.88 -10.48
CA ALA A 50 -11.52 6.74 -9.95
C ALA A 50 -12.89 6.16 -10.34
N TYR A 51 -13.69 5.80 -9.35
CA TYR A 51 -15.06 5.33 -9.55
C TYR A 51 -16.05 6.46 -9.26
N HIS A 52 -17.14 6.51 -10.02
CA HIS A 52 -18.25 7.42 -9.80
C HIS A 52 -19.57 6.67 -9.90
N TRP A 53 -20.54 7.08 -9.09
CA TRP A 53 -21.89 6.54 -9.16
C TRP A 53 -22.65 7.22 -10.29
N SER A 54 -23.22 6.42 -11.19
CA SER A 54 -24.18 6.89 -12.18
C SER A 54 -25.58 6.47 -11.76
N THR A 55 -26.54 7.39 -11.84
CA THR A 55 -27.95 7.08 -11.61
C THR A 55 -28.69 7.02 -12.94
N THR A 56 -29.75 6.22 -12.98
CA THR A 56 -30.68 6.16 -14.10
C THR A 56 -32.06 6.64 -13.66
N PRO A 57 -32.92 7.10 -14.58
CA PRO A 57 -34.30 7.43 -14.24
C PRO A 57 -35.05 6.22 -13.68
N TRP A 58 -35.99 6.47 -12.76
CA TRP A 58 -36.87 5.45 -12.22
C TRP A 58 -37.76 4.82 -13.31
N SER A 59 -38.01 3.52 -13.20
CA SER A 59 -38.99 2.84 -14.07
C SER A 59 -40.41 3.31 -13.74
N LYS A 60 -41.26 3.37 -14.77
CA LYS A 60 -42.69 3.65 -14.57
C LYS A 60 -43.33 2.48 -13.85
N VAL A 61 -44.14 2.76 -12.84
CA VAL A 61 -45.01 1.75 -12.22
C VAL A 61 -46.01 1.28 -13.29
N SER A 62 -46.05 -0.02 -13.56
CA SER A 62 -47.07 -0.61 -14.42
C SER A 62 -48.37 -0.76 -13.61
N GLU A 63 -49.41 -0.05 -14.00
CA GLU A 63 -50.74 -0.02 -13.37
C GLU A 63 -51.58 -1.30 -13.64
N ALA A 64 -50.91 -2.45 -13.82
CA ALA A 64 -51.51 -3.70 -14.27
C ALA A 64 -51.69 -4.75 -13.16
N VAL A 65 -51.88 -4.33 -11.90
CA VAL A 65 -52.13 -5.25 -10.77
C VAL A 65 -53.53 -5.08 -10.18
N LEU A 66 -54.39 -4.23 -10.77
CA LEU A 66 -55.78 -4.07 -10.35
C LEU A 66 -56.75 -4.35 -11.51
N LYS A 67 -56.95 -5.64 -11.82
CA LYS A 67 -58.21 -6.17 -12.38
C LYS A 67 -58.50 -7.51 -11.74
#